data_AF-A0A1V4YR47-F1
#
_entry.id   AF-A0A1V4YR47-F1
#
_cell.length_a   1.000
_cell.length_b   1.000
_cell.length_c   1.000
_cell.angle_alpha   90.00
_cell.angle_beta   90.00
_cell.angle_gamma   90.00
#
_symmetry.space_group_name_H-M   'P 1'
#
loop_
_entity.id
_entity.type
_entity.pdbx_description
1 polymer ?
#
loop_
_entity_poly.entity_id
_entity_poly.type
_entity_poly.pdbx_seq_one_letter_code
_entity_poly.pdbx_strand_id
1 'polypeptide(L)'
;MGILLVAFVGLLTGDASMSADQIKATAVQVTADDLYNDRGNLVGKPVKFTAEVLQPGDDTMRVCGIAIDKYGFNDAMDKDILLDGDFSKITIYEHDEVYVYGVFKGQGSYTTVLGAERKIPMIKSAIVVPTGNKYK
;
A
#
# COMPACT_ATOMS: atom_id res chain seq x y z
N MET A 1 -28.66 18.84 -38.12
CA MET A 1 -28.34 17.53 -37.51
C MET A 1 -27.66 17.82 -36.17
N GLY A 2 -28.42 17.80 -35.07
CA GLY A 2 -27.87 17.94 -33.72
C GLY A 2 -27.99 16.60 -33.02
N ILE A 3 -26.86 15.95 -32.70
CA ILE A 3 -26.85 14.73 -31.90
C ILE A 3 -26.85 15.17 -30.44
N LEU A 4 -27.96 14.84 -29.77
CA LEU A 4 -28.18 15.00 -28.34
C LEU A 4 -27.21 14.06 -27.59
N LEU A 5 -26.24 14.63 -26.87
CA LEU A 5 -25.40 13.89 -25.93
C LEU A 5 -26.23 13.60 -24.68
N VAL A 6 -26.69 12.36 -24.52
CA VAL A 6 -27.33 11.93 -23.27
C VAL A 6 -26.21 11.65 -22.26
N ALA A 7 -25.98 12.61 -21.36
CA ALA A 7 -25.14 12.42 -20.19
C ALA A 7 -25.81 11.40 -19.25
N PHE A 8 -25.24 10.20 -19.15
CA PHE A 8 -25.57 9.26 -18.09
C PHE A 8 -24.98 9.80 -16.78
N VAL A 9 -25.75 10.63 -16.07
CA VAL A 9 -25.46 10.99 -14.67
C VAL A 9 -26.03 9.87 -13.80
N GLY A 10 -25.30 8.77 -13.73
CA GLY A 10 -25.53 7.72 -12.74
C GLY A 10 -24.97 8.17 -11.41
N LEU A 11 -25.79 8.82 -10.60
CA LEU A 11 -25.50 9.11 -9.19
C LEU A 11 -25.51 7.78 -8.40
N LEU A 12 -24.36 7.12 -8.31
CA LEU A 12 -24.17 5.94 -7.46
C LEU A 12 -23.75 6.40 -6.06
N THR A 13 -24.71 6.57 -5.15
CA THR A 13 -24.44 6.54 -3.72
C THR A 13 -24.30 5.09 -3.28
N GLY A 14 -23.15 4.51 -3.61
CA GLY A 14 -22.63 3.28 -3.02
C GLY A 14 -21.12 3.48 -2.96
N ASP A 15 -20.49 3.17 -1.84
CA ASP A 15 -19.03 3.14 -1.73
C ASP A 15 -18.51 2.16 -2.79
N ALA A 16 -18.23 2.65 -3.99
CA ALA A 16 -17.73 1.88 -5.10
C ALA A 16 -16.24 1.64 -4.82
N SER A 17 -15.95 0.68 -3.95
CA SER A 17 -14.60 0.19 -3.77
C SER A 17 -14.10 -0.33 -5.12
N MET A 18 -12.91 0.13 -5.52
CA MET A 18 -12.29 -0.31 -6.77
C MET A 18 -12.02 -1.81 -6.70
N SER A 19 -12.25 -2.54 -7.81
CA SER A 19 -11.90 -3.95 -7.88
C SER A 19 -10.38 -4.15 -7.88
N ALA A 20 -9.92 -5.34 -7.52
CA ALA A 20 -8.49 -5.67 -7.51
C ALA A 20 -7.82 -5.46 -8.87
N ASP A 21 -8.51 -5.81 -9.96
CA ASP A 21 -8.02 -5.64 -11.33
C ASP A 21 -7.93 -4.16 -11.71
N GLN A 22 -8.91 -3.34 -11.31
CA GLN A 22 -8.87 -1.89 -11.52
C GLN A 22 -7.73 -1.24 -10.76
N ILE A 23 -7.50 -1.63 -9.50
CA ILE A 23 -6.37 -1.14 -8.69
C ILE A 23 -5.07 -1.47 -9.41
N LYS A 24 -4.84 -2.72 -9.80
CA LYS A 24 -3.61 -3.14 -10.50
C LYS A 24 -3.40 -2.39 -11.82
N ALA A 25 -4.46 -2.21 -12.61
CA ALA A 25 -4.38 -1.56 -13.92
C ALA A 25 -4.09 -0.05 -13.86
N THR A 26 -4.51 0.62 -12.78
CA THR A 26 -4.40 2.08 -12.63
C THR A 26 -3.34 2.50 -11.62
N ALA A 27 -2.66 1.55 -10.98
CA ALA A 27 -1.65 1.81 -9.96
C ALA A 27 -0.44 2.55 -10.52
N VAL A 28 -0.13 3.70 -9.89
CA VAL A 28 1.11 4.44 -10.16
C VAL A 28 2.26 3.85 -9.36
N GLN A 29 3.44 3.73 -9.99
CA GLN A 29 4.65 3.29 -9.30
C GLN A 29 5.08 4.35 -8.29
N VAL A 30 5.35 3.94 -7.06
CA VAL A 30 5.86 4.79 -5.99
C VAL A 30 7.00 4.08 -5.24
N THR A 31 7.69 4.83 -4.40
CA THR A 31 8.65 4.36 -3.39
C THR A 31 8.07 4.54 -1.99
N ALA A 32 8.70 3.93 -0.98
CA ALA A 32 8.33 4.20 0.42
C ALA A 32 8.49 5.69 0.78
N ASP A 33 9.52 6.36 0.25
CA ASP A 33 9.75 7.78 0.48
C ASP A 33 8.67 8.66 -0.13
N ASP A 34 8.12 8.30 -1.28
CA ASP A 34 6.98 9.03 -1.87
C ASP A 34 5.76 8.99 -0.94
N LEU A 35 5.51 7.86 -0.28
CA LEU A 35 4.39 7.70 0.65
C LEU A 35 4.61 8.47 1.98
N TYR A 36 5.84 8.47 2.49
CA TYR A 36 6.21 9.21 3.71
C TYR A 36 6.27 10.72 3.51
N ASN A 37 6.58 11.17 2.29
CA ASN A 37 6.72 12.59 1.99
C ASN A 37 5.52 13.18 1.24
N ASP A 38 4.50 12.38 0.93
CA ASP A 38 3.30 12.87 0.23
C ASP A 38 2.68 14.07 0.97
N ARG A 39 2.23 15.05 0.17
CA ARG A 39 1.56 16.27 0.62
C ARG A 39 0.10 16.31 0.17
N GLY A 40 -0.50 15.14 -0.06
CA GLY A 40 -1.89 14.97 -0.49
C GLY A 40 -2.07 14.62 -1.97
N ASN A 41 -0.98 14.47 -2.75
CA ASN A 41 -1.06 14.22 -4.18
C ASN A 41 -1.36 12.76 -4.51
N LEU A 42 -1.04 11.83 -3.59
CA LEU A 42 -1.24 10.40 -3.77
C LEU A 42 -2.50 9.89 -3.06
N VAL A 43 -3.07 10.67 -2.13
CA VAL A 43 -4.24 10.24 -1.35
C VAL A 43 -5.42 9.89 -2.28
N GLY A 44 -5.99 8.71 -2.06
CA GLY A 44 -7.07 8.15 -2.85
C GLY A 44 -6.63 7.50 -4.17
N LYS A 45 -5.34 7.57 -4.53
CA LYS A 45 -4.83 6.96 -5.77
C LYS A 45 -4.41 5.51 -5.56
N PRO A 46 -4.66 4.63 -6.54
CA PRO A 46 -4.02 3.34 -6.62
C PRO A 46 -2.50 3.50 -6.77
N VAL A 47 -1.75 2.82 -5.92
CA VAL A 47 -0.28 2.83 -5.91
C VAL A 47 0.25 1.41 -6.01
N LYS A 48 1.48 1.28 -6.52
CA LYS A 48 2.24 0.03 -6.50
C LYS A 48 3.69 0.27 -6.11
N PHE A 49 4.26 -0.65 -5.33
CA PHE A 49 5.64 -0.60 -4.88
C PHE A 49 6.13 -2.00 -4.50
N THR A 50 7.44 -2.19 -4.46
CA THR A 50 8.07 -3.40 -3.92
C THR A 50 8.43 -3.16 -2.46
N ALA A 51 8.24 -4.16 -1.61
CA ALA A 51 8.43 -4.03 -0.18
C ALA A 51 8.96 -5.33 0.45
N GLU A 52 9.53 -5.22 1.64
CA GLU A 52 9.85 -6.34 2.51
C GLU A 52 8.79 -6.46 3.62
N VAL A 53 8.36 -7.68 3.93
CA VAL A 53 7.42 -7.95 5.03
C VAL A 53 8.13 -7.82 6.38
N LEU A 54 7.65 -6.90 7.21
CA LEU A 54 8.13 -6.73 8.60
C LEU A 54 7.30 -7.54 9.59
N GLN A 55 5.99 -7.61 9.37
CA GLN A 55 5.07 -8.34 10.25
C GLN A 55 3.87 -8.83 9.43
N PRO A 56 3.76 -10.14 9.17
CA PRO A 56 2.60 -10.72 8.50
C PRO A 56 1.36 -10.69 9.41
N GLY A 57 0.18 -10.71 8.80
CA GLY A 57 -1.10 -10.84 9.48
C GLY A 57 -2.22 -11.04 8.47
N ASP A 58 -3.38 -11.50 8.93
CA ASP A 58 -4.48 -11.92 8.06
C ASP A 58 -5.27 -10.72 7.50
N ASP A 59 -5.51 -9.69 8.30
CA ASP A 59 -6.27 -8.49 7.88
C ASP A 59 -5.39 -7.24 7.75
N THR A 60 -4.24 -7.25 8.43
CA THR A 60 -3.27 -6.17 8.40
C THR A 60 -1.86 -6.72 8.35
N MET A 61 -1.00 -6.06 7.58
CA MET A 61 0.41 -6.44 7.43
C MET A 61 1.27 -5.18 7.51
N ARG A 62 2.46 -5.29 8.11
CA ARG A 62 3.47 -4.23 8.07
C ARG A 62 4.56 -4.59 7.09
N VAL A 63 4.93 -3.63 6.26
CA VAL A 63 6.01 -3.77 5.27
C VAL A 63 6.91 -2.54 5.31
N CYS A 64 8.13 -2.62 4.79
CA CYS A 64 8.98 -1.46 4.55
C CYS A 64 9.42 -1.39 3.08
N GLY A 65 9.93 -0.23 2.66
CA GLY A 65 10.67 -0.14 1.40
C GLY A 65 11.91 -1.04 1.41
N ILE A 66 12.59 -1.14 0.27
CA ILE A 66 13.82 -1.92 0.13
C ILE A 66 14.97 -0.96 -0.18
N ALA A 67 15.93 -0.87 0.72
CA ALA A 67 17.18 -0.13 0.56
C ALA A 67 18.34 -0.97 1.10
N ILE A 68 18.93 -1.80 0.24
CA ILE A 68 19.97 -2.74 0.67
C ILE A 68 21.32 -2.04 0.81
N ASP A 69 21.90 -2.11 2.00
CA ASP A 69 23.21 -1.55 2.30
C ASP A 69 24.36 -2.43 1.76
N LYS A 70 25.60 -1.98 1.99
CA LYS A 70 26.81 -2.72 1.55
C LYS A 70 27.03 -4.06 2.26
N TYR A 71 26.32 -4.33 3.35
CA TYR A 71 26.39 -5.57 4.11
C TYR A 71 25.24 -6.53 3.82
N GLY A 72 24.25 -6.09 3.02
CA GLY A 72 23.10 -6.88 2.62
C GLY A 72 21.86 -6.68 3.48
N PHE A 73 21.87 -5.72 4.42
CA PHE A 73 20.73 -5.41 5.29
C PHE A 73 19.83 -4.36 4.66
N ASN A 74 18.53 -4.43 4.93
CA ASN A 74 17.58 -3.42 4.50
C ASN A 74 17.59 -2.21 5.47
N ASP A 75 18.11 -1.08 5.01
CA ASP A 75 18.21 0.18 5.77
C ASP A 75 16.88 0.94 5.85
N ALA A 76 15.83 0.49 5.13
CA ALA A 76 14.51 1.14 5.14
C ALA A 76 13.55 0.59 6.21
N MET A 77 14.01 -0.28 7.13
CA MET A 77 13.17 -0.90 8.17
C MET A 77 12.54 0.11 9.14
N ASP A 78 13.09 1.32 9.25
CA ASP A 78 12.54 2.39 10.09
C ASP A 78 11.29 3.05 9.47
N LYS A 79 11.01 2.79 8.19
CA LYS A 79 9.90 3.34 7.40
C LYS A 79 8.83 2.28 7.11
N ASP A 80 8.11 1.89 8.16
CA ASP A 80 7.01 0.93 8.07
C ASP A 80 5.71 1.51 7.45
N ILE A 81 5.10 0.72 6.59
CA ILE A 81 3.85 1.02 5.89
C ILE A 81 2.82 0.00 6.37
N LEU A 82 1.64 0.48 6.76
CA LEU A 82 0.53 -0.37 7.14
C LEU A 82 -0.30 -0.75 5.91
N LEU A 83 -0.45 -2.04 5.68
CA LEU A 83 -1.35 -2.61 4.68
C LEU A 83 -2.62 -3.11 5.37
N ASP A 84 -3.75 -2.85 4.76
CA ASP A 84 -5.07 -3.30 5.18
C ASP A 84 -5.78 -3.94 3.98
N GLY A 85 -6.13 -5.22 4.12
CA GLY A 85 -6.64 -6.09 3.06
C GLY A 85 -7.01 -7.46 3.61
N ASP A 86 -7.34 -8.41 2.73
CA ASP A 86 -7.53 -9.83 3.10
C ASP A 86 -6.31 -10.64 2.63
N PHE A 87 -5.53 -11.09 3.60
CA PHE A 87 -4.31 -11.86 3.44
C PHE A 87 -4.45 -13.29 3.99
N SER A 88 -5.64 -13.70 4.44
CA SER A 88 -5.89 -15.01 5.06
C SER A 88 -5.58 -16.21 4.15
N LYS A 89 -5.49 -15.98 2.84
CA LYS A 89 -5.24 -17.02 1.82
C LYS A 89 -3.83 -16.99 1.23
N ILE A 90 -2.95 -16.09 1.69
CA ILE A 90 -1.57 -16.02 1.22
C ILE A 90 -0.62 -16.58 2.28
N THR A 91 0.31 -17.42 1.86
CA THR A 91 1.41 -17.87 2.72
C THR A 91 2.56 -16.88 2.59
N ILE A 92 2.82 -16.12 3.65
CA ILE A 92 3.86 -15.08 3.66
C ILE A 92 4.49 -14.97 5.05
N TYR A 93 5.78 -14.68 5.09
CA TYR A 93 6.56 -14.62 6.33
C TYR A 93 7.33 -13.30 6.41
N GLU A 94 7.84 -13.00 7.60
CA GLU A 94 8.81 -11.91 7.78
C GLU A 94 9.99 -12.09 6.82
N HIS A 95 10.49 -10.96 6.32
CA HIS A 95 11.56 -10.82 5.34
C HIS A 95 11.25 -11.27 3.90
N ASP A 96 10.02 -11.73 3.62
CA ASP A 96 9.61 -11.99 2.23
C ASP A 96 9.55 -10.68 1.42
N GLU A 97 10.04 -10.72 0.19
CA GLU A 97 9.83 -9.64 -0.78
C GLU A 97 8.45 -9.78 -1.43
N VAL A 98 7.76 -8.64 -1.55
CA VAL A 98 6.41 -8.57 -2.12
C VAL A 98 6.25 -7.42 -3.11
N TYR A 99 5.41 -7.62 -4.11
CA TYR A 99 4.76 -6.53 -4.82
C TYR A 99 3.46 -6.17 -4.11
N VAL A 100 3.33 -4.89 -3.76
CA VAL A 100 2.14 -4.35 -3.11
C VAL A 100 1.39 -3.47 -4.10
N TYR A 101 0.07 -3.66 -4.15
CA TYR A 101 -0.87 -2.76 -4.82
C TYR A 101 -1.94 -2.35 -3.82
N GLY A 102 -2.54 -1.18 -3.98
CA GLY A 102 -3.68 -0.77 -3.17
C GLY A 102 -3.95 0.72 -3.28
N VAL A 103 -4.89 1.22 -2.48
CA VAL A 103 -5.26 2.64 -2.48
C VAL A 103 -4.57 3.34 -1.31
N PHE A 104 -3.74 4.34 -1.62
CA PHE A 104 -3.08 5.11 -0.56
C PHE A 104 -4.09 5.99 0.17
N LYS A 105 -4.15 5.89 1.50
CA LYS A 105 -5.09 6.67 2.34
C LYS A 105 -4.44 7.87 3.03
N GLY A 106 -3.17 8.13 2.77
CA GLY A 106 -2.39 9.10 3.52
C GLY A 106 -1.71 8.47 4.73
N GLN A 107 -1.39 9.30 5.71
CA GLN A 107 -0.70 8.88 6.92
C GLN A 107 -1.68 8.77 8.09
N GLY A 108 -1.60 7.65 8.81
CA GLY A 108 -2.26 7.47 10.10
C GLY A 108 -1.29 7.77 11.25
N SER A 109 -1.79 8.36 12.32
CA SER A 109 -1.03 8.52 13.59
C SER A 109 -1.47 7.46 14.59
N TYR A 110 -0.52 6.90 15.34
CA TYR A 110 -0.81 6.16 16.55
C TYR A 110 0.19 6.52 17.66
N THR A 111 -0.27 6.43 18.91
CA THR A 111 0.59 6.61 20.09
C THR A 111 1.33 5.31 20.37
N THR A 112 2.65 5.37 20.41
CA THR A 112 3.51 4.25 20.80
C THR A 112 3.36 3.95 22.29
N VAL A 113 3.82 2.77 22.73
CA VAL A 113 3.83 2.39 24.16
C VAL A 113 4.62 3.36 25.05
N LEU A 114 5.57 4.10 24.48
CA LEU A 114 6.36 5.13 25.17
C LEU A 114 5.72 6.54 25.09
N GLY A 115 4.51 6.67 24.54
CA GLY A 115 3.78 7.93 24.44
C GLY A 115 4.16 8.82 23.25
N ALA A 116 5.14 8.44 22.44
CA ALA A 116 5.48 9.18 21.22
C ALA A 116 4.43 8.92 20.12
N GLU A 117 4.00 9.97 19.41
CA GLU A 117 3.19 9.81 18.21
C GLU A 117 4.06 9.37 17.03
N ARG A 118 3.66 8.28 16.37
CA ARG A 118 4.28 7.83 15.12
C ARG A 118 3.27 7.96 13.99
N LYS A 119 3.73 8.53 12.87
CA LYS A 119 2.98 8.63 11.62
C LYS A 119 3.48 7.57 10.65
N ILE A 120 2.57 6.76 10.13
CA ILE A 120 2.89 5.73 9.14
C ILE A 120 1.94 5.82 7.95
N PRO A 121 2.43 5.63 6.72
CA PRO A 121 1.57 5.49 5.54
C PRO A 121 0.60 4.31 5.67
N MET A 122 -0.60 4.46 5.11
CA MET A 122 -1.60 3.38 5.07
C MET A 122 -2.06 3.09 3.63
N ILE A 123 -2.06 1.81 3.27
CA ILE A 123 -2.62 1.29 2.02
C ILE A 123 -3.89 0.49 2.35
N LYS A 124 -5.04 0.88 1.78
CA LYS A 124 -6.31 0.14 1.89
C LYS A 124 -6.56 -0.72 0.67
N SER A 125 -7.38 -1.75 0.84
CA SER A 125 -7.69 -2.72 -0.22
C SER A 125 -6.41 -3.28 -0.83
N ALA A 126 -5.43 -3.54 0.05
CA ALA A 126 -4.10 -3.94 -0.34
C ALA A 126 -4.13 -5.34 -0.96
N ILE A 127 -3.38 -5.50 -2.04
CA ILE A 127 -3.19 -6.76 -2.75
C ILE A 127 -1.69 -7.03 -2.73
N VAL A 128 -1.32 -8.15 -2.13
CA VAL A 128 0.07 -8.56 -1.95
C VAL A 128 0.37 -9.74 -2.86
N VAL A 129 1.46 -9.64 -3.62
CA VAL A 129 1.93 -10.70 -4.51
C VAL A 129 3.36 -11.06 -4.08
N PRO A 130 3.58 -12.25 -3.48
CA PRO A 130 4.93 -12.72 -3.15
C PRO A 130 5.80 -12.83 -4.39
N THR A 131 7.07 -12.42 -4.30
CA THR A 131 8.02 -12.56 -5.42
C THR A 131 8.79 -13.88 -5.37
N GLY A 132 8.87 -14.50 -4.18
CA GLY A 132 9.71 -15.66 -3.90
C GLY A 132 11.12 -15.32 -3.41
N ASN A 133 11.50 -14.03 -3.38
CA ASN A 133 12.75 -13.57 -2.81
C ASN A 133 12.61 -13.27 -1.31
N LYS A 134 13.75 -13.25 -0.60
CA LYS A 134 13.82 -12.89 0.82
C LYS A 134 15.01 -11.98 1.09
N TYR A 135 14.85 -11.06 2.03
CA TYR A 135 15.94 -10.26 2.60
C TYR A 135 16.41 -10.86 3.93
N LYS A 136 17.59 -10.44 4.41
CA LYS A 136 18.21 -10.96 5.64
C LYS A 136 18.64 -9.80 6.53
#